data_AF-A0A151BDT7-F1
#
_entry.id   AF-A0A151BDT7-F1
#
_cell.length_a   1.000
_cell.length_b   1.000
_cell.length_c   1.000
_cell.angle_alpha   90.00
_cell.angle_beta   90.00
_cell.angle_gamma   90.00
#
_symmetry.space_group_name_H-M   'P 1'
#
loop_
_entity.id
_entity.type
_entity.pdbx_description
1 polymer ?
#
loop_
_entity_poly.entity_id
_entity_poly.type
_entity_poly.pdbx_seq_one_letter_code
_entity_poly.pdbx_strand_id
1 'polypeptide(L)'
;MGRLLSPMVKRGRKTRVGRGFSLGELKEAGITPDEARRLGVPVDSRRRSTHPENVEMLREWIARAREEGIRAPKPRQEAKPPRGRVYRGLTSAGKKVRGLRKSRGFRGLP
;
A
#
# COMPACT_ATOMS: atom_id res chain seq x y z
N MET A 1 -2.69 -2.79 -16.14
CA MET A 1 -2.09 -1.57 -15.57
C MET A 1 -0.62 -1.57 -15.87
N GLY A 2 -0.18 -0.68 -16.77
CA GLY A 2 1.23 -0.51 -17.11
C GLY A 2 2.03 -0.04 -15.90
N ARG A 3 3.29 -0.46 -15.82
CA ARG A 3 4.21 0.02 -14.78
C ARG A 3 4.65 1.43 -15.19
N LEU A 4 4.48 2.42 -14.30
CA LEU A 4 4.88 3.81 -14.57
C LEU A 4 6.41 3.97 -14.62
N LEU A 5 7.15 3.08 -13.97
CA LEU A 5 8.62 3.12 -13.93
C LEU A 5 9.17 1.69 -13.98
N SER A 6 10.18 1.45 -14.82
CA SER A 6 10.80 0.14 -14.96
C SER A 6 12.33 0.25 -14.93
N PRO A 7 13.02 -0.43 -13.99
CA PRO A 7 14.47 -0.37 -13.91
C PRO A 7 15.14 -1.22 -14.98
N MET A 8 16.32 -0.80 -15.43
CA MET A 8 17.19 -1.61 -16.26
C MET A 8 18.07 -2.49 -15.38
N VAL A 9 18.08 -3.79 -15.67
CA VAL A 9 18.88 -4.77 -14.93
C VAL A 9 19.82 -5.44 -15.92
N LYS A 10 21.13 -5.30 -15.66
CA LYS A 10 22.18 -5.94 -16.44
C LYS A 10 22.53 -7.29 -15.80
N ARG A 11 22.51 -8.37 -16.59
CA ARG A 11 23.01 -9.70 -16.19
C ARG A 11 23.97 -10.20 -17.26
N GLY A 12 25.27 -10.16 -16.96
CA GLY A 12 26.31 -10.39 -17.96
C GLY A 12 26.20 -9.36 -19.08
N ARG A 13 26.17 -9.81 -20.34
CA ARG A 13 26.00 -8.95 -21.54
C ARG A 13 24.54 -8.58 -21.86
N LYS A 14 23.54 -9.13 -21.16
CA LYS A 14 22.13 -8.89 -21.46
C LYS A 14 21.55 -7.82 -20.54
N THR A 15 20.95 -6.79 -21.13
CA THR A 15 20.13 -5.80 -20.43
C THR A 15 18.66 -6.19 -20.56
N ARG A 16 17.92 -6.18 -19.45
CA ARG A 16 16.49 -6.48 -19.45
C ARG A 16 15.74 -5.52 -18.54
N VAL A 17 14.45 -5.40 -18.81
CA VAL A 17 13.53 -4.68 -17.94
C VAL A 17 13.31 -5.48 -16.66
N GLY A 18 13.66 -4.89 -15.52
CA GLY A 18 13.47 -5.46 -14.19
C GLY A 18 12.01 -5.46 -13.75
N ARG A 19 11.70 -6.29 -12.73
CA ARG A 19 10.37 -6.28 -12.11
C ARG A 19 10.12 -5.02 -11.28
N GLY A 20 11.16 -4.50 -10.62
CA GLY A 20 11.12 -3.35 -9.74
C GLY A 20 12.53 -2.98 -9.25
N PHE A 21 12.64 -1.89 -8.50
CA PHE A 21 13.90 -1.35 -7.97
C PHE A 21 14.37 -2.16 -6.77
N SER A 22 15.68 -2.26 -6.59
CA SER A 22 16.27 -2.95 -5.44
C SER A 22 16.19 -2.08 -4.18
N LEU A 23 16.31 -2.72 -3.02
CA LEU A 23 16.34 -2.00 -1.73
C LEU A 23 17.56 -1.05 -1.63
N GLY A 24 18.68 -1.40 -2.26
CA GLY A 24 19.87 -0.55 -2.30
C GLY A 24 19.64 0.72 -3.12
N GLU A 25 19.02 0.59 -4.30
CA GLU A 25 18.69 1.74 -5.16
C GLU A 25 17.72 2.71 -4.47
N LEU A 26 16.70 2.18 -3.79
CA LEU A 26 15.74 2.99 -3.01
C LEU A 26 16.42 3.73 -1.87
N LYS A 27 17.38 3.07 -1.19
CA LYS A 27 18.17 3.68 -0.12
C LYS A 27 19.05 4.82 -0.63
N GLU A 28 19.71 4.64 -1.77
CA GLU A 28 20.52 5.68 -2.42
C GLU A 28 19.70 6.85 -2.98
N ALA A 29 18.45 6.59 -3.36
CA ALA A 29 17.46 7.60 -3.73
C ALA A 29 16.82 8.29 -2.52
N GLY A 30 17.12 7.85 -1.29
CA GLY A 30 16.63 8.47 -0.05
C GLY A 30 15.16 8.20 0.26
N ILE A 31 14.59 7.09 -0.22
CA ILE A 31 13.19 6.73 0.03
C ILE A 31 13.06 5.37 0.70
N THR A 32 12.05 5.24 1.55
CA THR A 32 11.71 3.95 2.16
C THR A 32 10.93 3.06 1.18
N PRO A 33 11.00 1.72 1.30
CA PRO A 33 10.22 0.82 0.46
C PRO A 33 8.70 1.05 0.56
N ASP A 34 8.22 1.52 1.71
CA ASP A 34 6.80 1.82 1.91
C ASP A 34 6.40 3.11 1.20
N GLU A 35 7.24 4.14 1.22
CA GLU A 35 7.02 5.36 0.44
C GLU A 35 7.09 5.07 -1.05
N ALA A 36 8.05 4.27 -1.51
CA ALA A 36 8.15 3.82 -2.90
C ALA A 36 6.82 3.19 -3.37
N ARG A 37 6.24 2.30 -2.56
CA ARG A 37 4.93 1.68 -2.86
C ARG A 37 3.79 2.70 -2.91
N ARG A 38 3.80 3.74 -2.05
CA ARG A 38 2.81 4.83 -2.09
C ARG A 38 2.99 5.75 -3.29
N LEU A 39 4.20 5.87 -3.82
CA LEU A 39 4.49 6.64 -5.04
C LEU A 39 4.24 5.81 -6.32
N GLY A 40 3.77 4.56 -6.19
CA GLY A 40 3.54 3.67 -7.33
C GLY A 40 4.83 3.11 -7.95
N VAL A 41 5.97 3.23 -7.27
CA VAL A 41 7.24 2.68 -7.70
C VAL A 41 7.29 1.18 -7.41
N PRO A 42 7.54 0.32 -8.42
CA PRO A 42 7.63 -1.11 -8.20
C PRO A 42 8.92 -1.47 -7.44
N VAL A 43 8.78 -2.22 -6.34
CA VAL A 43 9.91 -2.65 -5.50
C VAL A 43 10.17 -4.15 -5.66
N ASP A 44 11.43 -4.53 -5.87
CA ASP A 44 11.90 -5.92 -5.88
C ASP A 44 12.85 -6.18 -4.69
N SER A 45 12.28 -6.59 -3.56
CA SER A 45 13.01 -6.83 -2.31
C SER A 45 14.01 -7.99 -2.37
N ARG A 46 13.96 -8.82 -3.41
CA ARG A 46 14.87 -9.97 -3.57
C ARG A 46 16.17 -9.60 -4.28
N ARG A 47 16.20 -8.46 -5.00
CA ARG A 47 17.40 -8.01 -5.75
C ARG A 47 18.35 -7.27 -4.80
N ARG A 48 19.64 -7.63 -4.86
CA ARG A 48 20.71 -6.96 -4.10
C ARG A 48 21.61 -6.06 -4.94
N SER A 49 21.56 -6.16 -6.28
CA SER A 49 22.35 -5.30 -7.16
C SER A 49 21.82 -3.86 -7.15
N THR A 50 22.75 -2.92 -7.25
CA THR A 50 22.48 -1.50 -7.44
C THR A 50 23.05 -1.05 -8.78
N HIS A 51 22.33 -0.17 -9.45
CA HIS A 51 22.76 0.42 -10.72
C HIS A 51 22.57 1.94 -10.65
N PRO A 52 23.61 2.74 -10.91
CA PRO A 52 23.55 4.20 -10.76
C PRO A 52 22.52 4.84 -11.71
N GLU A 53 22.42 4.34 -12.94
CA GLU A 53 21.41 4.76 -13.94
C GLU A 53 19.97 4.67 -13.38
N ASN A 54 19.68 3.63 -12.59
CA ASN A 54 18.35 3.45 -11.98
C ASN A 54 18.12 4.41 -10.81
N VAL A 55 19.19 4.80 -10.09
CA VAL A 55 19.11 5.72 -8.95
C VAL A 55 18.84 7.14 -9.42
N GLU A 56 19.47 7.57 -10.50
CA GLU A 56 19.19 8.87 -11.13
C GLU A 56 17.74 8.96 -11.61
N MET A 57 17.28 7.95 -12.36
CA MET A 57 15.89 7.87 -12.78
C MET A 57 14.90 7.88 -11.60
N LEU A 58 15.23 7.23 -10.48
CA LEU A 58 14.42 7.30 -9.27
C LEU A 58 14.36 8.72 -8.69
N ARG A 59 15.51 9.42 -8.61
CA ARG A 59 15.57 10.78 -8.06
C ARG A 59 14.71 11.76 -8.87
N GLU A 60 14.81 11.71 -10.20
CA GLU A 60 13.98 12.50 -11.10
C GLU A 60 12.49 12.22 -10.90
N TRP A 61 12.13 10.93 -10.84
CA TRP A 61 10.73 10.55 -10.62
C TRP A 61 10.20 10.98 -9.25
N ILE A 62 11.01 10.88 -8.19
CA ILE A 62 10.63 11.32 -6.85
C ILE A 62 10.41 12.84 -6.82
N ALA A 63 11.29 13.62 -7.47
CA ALA A 63 11.13 15.07 -7.56
C ALA A 63 9.79 15.41 -8.23
N ARG A 64 9.52 14.80 -9.40
CA ARG A 64 8.25 14.99 -10.11
C ARG A 64 7.03 14.55 -9.30
N ALA A 65 7.10 13.39 -8.65
CA ALA A 65 5.98 12.85 -7.88
C ALA A 65 5.65 13.68 -6.63
N ARG A 66 6.65 14.37 -6.06
CA ARG A 66 6.44 15.32 -4.94
C ARG A 66 5.71 16.58 -5.41
N GLU A 67 6.10 17.13 -6.55
CA GLU A 67 5.42 18.28 -7.18
C GLU A 67 3.98 17.95 -7.55
N GLU A 68 3.75 16.82 -8.21
CA GLU A 68 2.41 16.40 -8.65
C GLU A 68 1.53 15.86 -7.49
N GLY A 69 2.08 15.75 -6.28
CA GLY A 69 1.34 15.26 -5.10
C GLY A 69 0.84 13.82 -5.24
N ILE A 70 1.48 13.00 -6.08
CA ILE A 70 1.04 11.64 -6.37
C ILE A 70 1.18 10.77 -5.11
N ARG A 71 0.05 10.42 -4.51
CA ARG A 71 -0.02 9.40 -3.45
C ARG A 71 -1.05 8.35 -3.85
N ALA A 72 -0.61 7.13 -4.08
CA ALA A 72 -1.51 5.99 -4.18
C ALA A 72 -2.23 5.83 -2.82
N PRO A 73 -3.56 5.87 -2.79
CA PRO A 73 -4.31 5.63 -1.57
C PRO A 73 -4.01 4.20 -1.10
N LYS A 74 -3.71 4.03 0.19
CA LYS A 74 -3.68 2.69 0.76
C LYS A 74 -5.05 2.06 0.51
N PRO A 75 -5.12 0.80 0.04
CA PRO A 75 -6.41 0.13 -0.08
C PRO A 75 -7.09 0.17 1.28
N ARG A 76 -8.33 0.67 1.30
CA ARG A 76 -9.12 0.74 2.52
C ARG A 76 -9.29 -0.69 3.03
N GLN A 77 -8.66 -1.02 4.15
CA GLN A 77 -8.84 -2.33 4.77
C GLN A 77 -10.22 -2.32 5.42
N GLU A 78 -11.21 -2.82 4.68
CA GLU A 78 -12.51 -3.13 5.27
C GLU A 78 -12.31 -4.28 6.26
N ALA A 79 -12.73 -4.08 7.51
CA ALA A 79 -12.74 -5.17 8.47
C ALA A 79 -13.59 -6.30 7.90
N LYS A 80 -13.02 -7.51 7.77
CA LYS A 80 -13.77 -8.67 7.31
C LYS A 80 -15.03 -8.81 8.18
N PRO A 81 -16.22 -8.99 7.59
CA PRO A 81 -17.40 -9.21 8.39
C PRO A 81 -17.19 -10.44 9.28
N PRO A 82 -17.64 -10.42 10.54
CA PRO A 82 -17.50 -11.57 11.42
C PRO A 82 -18.15 -12.79 10.76
N ARG A 83 -17.43 -13.91 10.74
CA ARG A 83 -17.93 -15.18 10.20
C ARG A 83 -19.03 -15.72 11.12
N GLY A 84 -20.27 -15.49 10.73
CA GLY A 84 -21.45 -15.93 11.48
C GLY A 84 -21.76 -15.08 12.72
N ARG A 85 -22.94 -15.34 13.30
CA ARG A 85 -23.44 -14.71 14.53
C ARG A 85 -23.15 -15.53 15.79
N VAL A 86 -22.29 -16.54 15.71
CA VAL A 86 -22.14 -17.54 16.80
C VAL A 86 -21.43 -16.95 18.03
N TYR A 87 -20.66 -15.87 17.87
CA TYR A 87 -20.14 -15.13 19.03
C TYR A 87 -21.30 -14.54 19.83
N ARG A 88 -21.42 -14.91 21.11
CA ARG A 88 -22.54 -14.57 22.00
C ARG A 88 -22.88 -13.09 21.92
N GLY A 89 -21.89 -12.20 21.89
CA GLY A 89 -22.07 -10.74 21.81
C GLY A 89 -22.60 -10.17 20.47
N LEU A 90 -22.65 -10.95 19.39
CA LEU A 90 -23.16 -10.54 18.07
C LEU A 90 -24.59 -11.05 17.80
N THR A 91 -25.03 -12.09 18.51
CA THR A 91 -26.43 -12.54 18.46
C THR A 91 -27.40 -11.44 18.92
N SER A 92 -28.66 -11.52 18.50
CA SER A 92 -29.73 -10.64 18.99
C SER A 92 -29.87 -10.72 20.53
N ALA A 93 -29.76 -11.92 21.09
CA ALA A 93 -29.81 -12.16 22.53
C ALA A 93 -28.62 -11.52 23.27
N GLY A 94 -27.38 -11.73 22.81
CA GLY A 94 -26.23 -11.13 23.49
C GLY A 94 -26.10 -9.63 23.30
N LYS A 95 -26.59 -9.06 22.20
CA LYS A 95 -26.75 -7.60 22.08
C LYS A 95 -27.78 -7.04 23.08
N LYS A 96 -28.85 -7.79 23.36
CA LYS A 96 -29.85 -7.44 24.38
C LYS A 96 -29.25 -7.46 25.78
N VAL A 97 -28.54 -8.54 26.16
CA VAL A 97 -27.89 -8.67 27.48
C VAL A 97 -26.84 -7.56 27.71
N ARG A 98 -26.13 -7.14 26.66
CA ARG A 98 -25.12 -6.06 26.75
C ARG A 98 -25.71 -4.64 26.67
N GLY A 99 -27.03 -4.48 26.55
CA GLY A 99 -27.66 -3.16 26.36
C GLY A 99 -27.34 -2.46 25.03
N LEU A 100 -26.74 -3.17 24.06
CA LEU A 100 -26.28 -2.61 22.78
C LEU A 100 -27.37 -2.59 21.70
N ARG A 101 -28.59 -3.01 22.05
CA ARG A 101 -29.72 -2.99 21.13
C ARG A 101 -30.22 -1.54 21.06
N LYS A 102 -29.95 -0.83 19.95
CA LYS A 102 -30.57 0.49 19.69
C LYS A 102 -32.07 0.35 19.90
N SER A 103 -32.63 1.09 20.86
CA SER A 103 -34.06 1.35 20.97
C SER A 103 -34.48 2.04 19.68
N ARG A 104 -35.01 1.28 18.72
CA ARG A 104 -35.79 1.87 17.63
C ARG A 104 -37.08 2.39 18.27
N GLY A 105 -37.08 3.63 18.77
CA GLY A 105 -38.33 4.23 19.23
C GLY A 105 -38.29 5.24 20.38
N PHE A 106 -37.35 6.19 20.40
CA PHE A 106 -37.64 7.50 21.01
C PHE A 106 -37.52 8.56 19.91
N ARG A 107 -38.46 8.50 18.95
CA ARG A 107 -38.94 9.71 18.25
C ARG A 107 -40.18 10.12 19.05
N GLY A 108 -40.00 11.09 19.95
CA GLY A 108 -41.01 11.50 20.91
C GLY A 108 -40.37 12.27 22.05
N LEU A 109 -39.74 13.39 21.72
CA LEU A 109 -39.58 14.50 22.66
C LEU A 109 -40.94 15.23 22.68
N PRO A 110 -41.48 15.66 23.84
CA PRO A 110 -42.44 16.76 23.83
C PRO A 110 -41.78 18.03 23.28
#